data_AF-A0A9Q4DUH1-F1
#
_entry.id   AF-A0A9Q4DUH1-F1
#
_cell.length_a   1.000
_cell.length_b   1.000
_cell.length_c   1.000
_cell.angle_alpha   90.00
_cell.angle_beta   90.00
_cell.angle_gamma   90.00
#
_symmetry.space_group_name_H-M   'P 1'
#
loop_
_entity.id
_entity.type
_entity.pdbx_description
1 polymer ?
#
loop_
_entity_poly.entity_id
_entity_poly.type
_entity_poly.pdbx_seq_one_letter_code
_entity_poly.pdbx_strand_id
1 'polypeptide(L)'
;CTNGTISQLKLEELADELYDKDVYILVDADESGEKLRKQLKREFNEACHLYIDRAYKEVAAAPRQHIASVLLRANLNVHTIFLERKSRGV
;
A
#
# COMPACT_ATOMS: atom_id res chain seq x y z
N CYS A 1 -1.30 10.02 -3.77
CA CYS A 1 0.00 9.52 -4.30
C CYS A 1 1.12 10.42 -3.79
N THR A 2 2.20 9.87 -3.24
CA THR A 2 3.32 10.65 -2.67
C THR A 2 4.38 11.05 -3.71
N ASN A 3 4.30 10.55 -4.94
CA ASN A 3 5.22 10.83 -6.05
C ASN A 3 6.71 10.60 -5.71
N GLY A 4 7.01 9.52 -4.97
CA GLY A 4 8.37 9.17 -4.54
C GLY A 4 8.66 9.72 -3.15
N THR A 5 9.44 10.80 -3.07
CA THR A 5 9.81 11.44 -1.81
C THR A 5 8.80 12.52 -1.43
N ILE A 6 8.37 12.52 -0.18
CA ILE A 6 7.47 13.54 0.38
C ILE A 6 8.24 14.40 1.39
N SER A 7 8.03 15.71 1.38
CA SER A 7 8.67 16.61 2.34
C SER A 7 8.05 16.46 3.73
N GLN A 8 8.82 16.82 4.77
CA GLN A 8 8.34 16.80 6.16
C GLN A 8 7.07 17.65 6.34
N LEU A 9 7.08 18.89 5.82
CA LEU A 9 5.93 19.78 5.90
C LEU A 9 4.67 19.15 5.26
N LYS A 10 4.84 18.44 4.14
CA LYS A 10 3.69 17.81 3.49
C LYS A 10 3.19 16.57 4.24
N LEU A 11 4.07 15.88 4.97
CA LEU A 11 3.68 14.79 5.86
C LEU A 11 2.86 15.32 7.05
N GLU A 12 3.26 16.45 7.63
CA GLU A 12 2.52 17.12 8.72
C GLU A 12 1.13 17.56 8.26
N GLU A 13 1.03 18.23 7.10
CA GLU A 13 -0.27 18.60 6.52
C GLU A 13 -1.18 17.37 6.30
N LEU A 14 -0.61 16.26 5.81
CA LEU A 14 -1.35 15.01 5.62
C LEU A 14 -1.76 14.36 6.95
N ALA A 15 -0.94 14.48 8.01
CA ALA A 15 -1.29 13.97 9.33
C ALA A 15 -2.52 14.69 9.88
N ASP A 16 -2.60 16.00 9.74
CA ASP A 16 -3.76 16.79 10.13
C ASP A 16 -5.01 16.43 9.29
N GLU A 17 -4.86 16.30 7.96
CA GLU A 17 -5.95 15.93 7.05
C GLU A 17 -6.50 14.51 7.26
N LEU A 18 -5.64 13.60 7.75
CA LEU A 18 -5.95 12.20 7.97
C LEU A 18 -6.26 11.87 9.44
N TYR A 19 -6.29 12.88 10.31
CA TYR A 19 -6.66 12.72 11.70
C TYR A 19 -8.05 12.04 11.81
N ASP A 20 -8.14 11.04 12.70
CA ASP A 20 -9.33 10.21 12.93
C ASP A 20 -9.81 9.38 11.71
N LYS A 21 -8.90 9.07 10.78
CA LYS A 21 -9.17 8.16 9.65
C LYS A 21 -8.34 6.89 9.74
N ASP A 22 -8.90 5.80 9.24
CA ASP A 22 -8.15 4.56 9.01
C ASP A 22 -7.15 4.76 7.86
N VAL A 23 -5.87 4.92 8.19
CA VAL A 23 -4.80 5.13 7.19
C VAL A 23 -4.16 3.80 6.82
N TYR A 24 -4.10 3.50 5.52
CA TYR A 24 -3.41 2.32 4.98
C TYR A 24 -2.26 2.75 4.08
N ILE A 25 -1.08 2.16 4.31
CA ILE A 25 0.14 2.46 3.55
C ILE A 25 0.56 1.24 2.75
N LEU A 26 0.44 1.35 1.42
CA LEU A 26 0.97 0.37 0.48
C LEU A 26 2.00 1.05 -0.43
N VAL A 27 3.26 0.66 -0.29
CA VAL A 27 4.40 1.18 -1.06
C VAL A 27 5.21 0.03 -1.64
N ASP A 28 6.07 0.35 -2.61
CA ASP A 28 6.95 -0.61 -3.29
C ASP A 28 7.84 -1.38 -2.29
N ALA A 29 8.20 -2.59 -2.69
CA ALA A 29 9.08 -3.50 -1.97
C ALA A 29 10.54 -3.37 -2.45
N ASP A 30 10.95 -2.16 -2.80
CA ASP A 30 12.32 -1.80 -3.16
C ASP A 30 12.97 -0.85 -2.14
N GLU A 31 14.19 -0.42 -2.40
CA GLU A 31 14.93 0.45 -1.47
C GLU A 31 14.25 1.81 -1.26
N SER A 32 13.64 2.37 -2.31
CA SER A 32 12.95 3.67 -2.25
C SER A 32 11.67 3.55 -1.44
N GLY A 33 10.87 2.52 -1.70
CA GLY A 33 9.65 2.22 -0.95
C GLY A 33 9.93 1.95 0.53
N GLU A 34 11.03 1.27 0.86
CA GLU A 34 11.42 1.03 2.26
C GLU A 34 11.88 2.32 2.96
N LYS A 35 12.57 3.23 2.28
CA LYS A 35 12.91 4.55 2.82
C LYS A 35 11.64 5.37 3.10
N LEU A 36 10.71 5.42 2.15
CA LEU A 36 9.42 6.10 2.33
C LEU A 36 8.62 5.48 3.47
N ARG A 37 8.58 4.14 3.57
CA ARG A 37 7.89 3.43 4.66
C ARG A 37 8.44 3.82 6.03
N LYS A 38 9.76 3.96 6.18
CA LYS A 38 10.38 4.38 7.44
C LYS A 38 10.00 5.82 7.81
N GLN A 39 9.90 6.72 6.84
CA GLN A 39 9.43 8.08 7.08
C GLN A 39 7.97 8.07 7.52
N LEU A 40 7.10 7.38 6.77
CA LEU A 40 5.67 7.32 7.09
C LEU A 40 5.39 6.66 8.45
N LYS A 41 6.16 5.66 8.89
CA LYS A 41 6.02 5.07 10.22
C LYS A 41 6.27 6.05 11.38
N ARG A 42 7.10 7.07 11.15
CA ARG A 42 7.41 8.08 12.16
C ARG A 42 6.27 9.08 12.30
N GLU A 43 5.70 9.49 11.16
CA GLU A 43 4.64 10.50 11.11
C GLU A 43 3.24 9.91 11.35
N PHE A 44 3.00 8.68 10.89
CA PHE A 44 1.71 7.98 10.97
C PHE A 44 1.85 6.68 11.77
N ASN A 45 2.03 6.81 13.08
CA ASN A 45 2.22 5.66 13.98
C ASN A 45 1.04 4.66 13.95
N GLU A 46 -0.18 5.14 13.73
CA GLU A 46 -1.42 4.35 13.71
C GLU A 46 -1.74 3.74 12.35
N ALA A 47 -0.99 4.09 11.30
CA ALA A 47 -1.28 3.61 9.95
C ALA A 47 -1.03 2.09 9.80
N CYS A 48 -1.95 1.42 9.11
CA CYS A 48 -1.82 0.02 8.74
C CYS A 48 -0.89 -0.13 7.53
N HIS A 49 0.28 -0.71 7.76
CA HIS A 49 1.26 -0.94 6.71
C HIS A 49 1.00 -2.26 5.97
N LEU A 50 0.62 -2.15 4.71
CA LEU A 50 0.42 -3.28 3.80
C LEU A 50 1.70 -3.60 3.02
N TYR A 51 1.80 -4.85 2.58
CA TYR A 51 2.97 -5.37 1.87
C TYR A 51 2.55 -6.25 0.68
N ILE A 52 3.18 -6.02 -0.47
CA ILE A 52 3.16 -6.97 -1.57
C ILE A 52 4.23 -8.05 -1.37
N ASP A 53 4.17 -9.13 -2.16
CA ASP A 53 5.27 -10.07 -2.25
C ASP A 53 6.49 -9.34 -2.83
N ARG A 54 7.64 -9.46 -2.15
CA ARG A 54 8.89 -8.80 -2.54
C ARG A 54 9.38 -9.27 -3.90
N ALA A 55 8.96 -10.44 -4.37
CA ALA A 55 9.27 -10.94 -5.71
C ALA A 55 8.75 -10.01 -6.83
N TYR A 56 7.69 -9.24 -6.58
CA TYR A 56 7.15 -8.29 -7.57
C TYR A 56 7.87 -6.95 -7.58
N LYS A 57 8.62 -6.62 -6.52
CA LYS A 57 9.37 -5.37 -6.30
C LYS A 57 8.52 -4.09 -6.28
N GLU A 58 7.69 -3.84 -7.28
CA GLU A 58 6.85 -2.65 -7.42
C GLU A 58 5.36 -3.02 -7.29
N VAL A 59 4.55 -2.18 -6.65
CA VAL A 59 3.09 -2.35 -6.51
C VAL A 59 2.44 -2.37 -7.89
N ALA A 60 2.94 -1.56 -8.83
CA ALA A 60 2.45 -1.51 -10.20
C ALA A 60 2.74 -2.80 -11.00
N ALA A 61 3.80 -3.54 -10.65
CA ALA A 61 4.19 -4.79 -11.30
C ALA A 61 3.48 -6.02 -10.72
N ALA A 62 2.92 -5.91 -9.51
CA ALA A 62 2.22 -7.00 -8.86
C ALA A 62 0.91 -7.35 -9.60
N PRO A 63 0.56 -8.64 -9.77
CA PRO A 63 -0.71 -9.05 -10.33
C PRO A 63 -1.89 -8.46 -9.57
N ARG A 64 -2.94 -8.02 -10.29
CA ARG A 64 -4.14 -7.43 -9.66
C ARG A 64 -4.75 -8.32 -8.59
N GLN A 65 -4.73 -9.63 -8.80
CA GLN A 65 -5.22 -10.60 -7.82
C GLN A 65 -4.39 -10.62 -6.54
N HIS A 66 -3.08 -10.44 -6.64
CA HIS A 66 -2.21 -10.32 -5.48
C HIS A 66 -2.57 -9.07 -4.67
N ILE A 67 -2.71 -7.91 -5.34
CA ILE A 67 -3.13 -6.66 -4.69
C ILE A 67 -4.51 -6.83 -4.03
N ALA A 68 -5.48 -7.41 -4.73
CA ALA A 68 -6.81 -7.66 -4.18
C ALA A 68 -6.77 -8.54 -2.92
N SER A 69 -5.93 -9.59 -2.91
CA SER A 69 -5.73 -10.41 -1.71
C SER A 69 -5.08 -9.66 -0.56
N VAL A 70 -4.14 -8.74 -0.83
CA VAL A 70 -3.49 -7.92 0.20
C VAL A 70 -4.51 -6.97 0.83
N LEU A 71 -5.31 -6.29 0.02
CA LEU A 71 -6.37 -5.38 0.48
C LEU A 71 -7.46 -6.13 1.26
N LEU A 72 -7.91 -7.28 0.76
CA LEU A 72 -8.92 -8.09 1.43
C LEU A 72 -8.45 -8.57 2.82
N ARG A 73 -7.19 -8.95 2.97
CA ARG A 73 -6.58 -9.32 4.27
C ARG A 73 -6.51 -8.14 5.25
N ALA A 74 -6.51 -6.92 4.74
CA ALA A 74 -6.60 -5.69 5.52
C ALA A 74 -8.05 -5.30 5.82
N ASN A 75 -9.02 -6.19 5.58
CA ASN A 75 -10.45 -5.96 5.75
C ASN A 75 -11.03 -4.86 4.84
N LEU A 76 -10.36 -4.58 3.73
CA LEU A 76 -10.82 -3.64 2.70
C LEU A 76 -11.65 -4.39 1.65
N ASN A 77 -12.79 -3.82 1.29
CA ASN A 77 -13.64 -4.36 0.24
C ASN A 77 -12.94 -4.26 -1.12
N VAL A 78 -12.95 -5.35 -1.87
CA VAL A 78 -12.39 -5.42 -3.22
C VAL A 78 -13.46 -5.92 -4.19
N HIS A 79 -13.41 -5.44 -5.43
CA HIS A 79 -14.30 -5.94 -6.47
C HIS A 79 -13.93 -7.40 -6.80
N THR A 80 -14.91 -8.30 -6.75
CA THR A 80 -14.71 -9.76 -6.86
C THR A 80 -14.03 -10.19 -8.15
N ILE A 81 -14.22 -9.46 -9.25
CA ILE A 81 -13.50 -9.66 -10.53
C ILE A 81 -11.97 -9.72 -10.40
N PHE A 82 -11.41 -9.10 -9.36
CA PHE A 82 -9.97 -9.14 -9.13
C PHE A 82 -9.52 -10.35 -8.31
N LEU A 83 -10.44 -11.12 -7.72
CA LEU A 83 -10.14 -12.34 -6.97
C LEU A 83 -10.18 -13.61 -7.82
N GLU A 84 -10.79 -13.55 -9.00
CA GLU A 84 -10.89 -14.70 -9.89
C GLU A 84 -9.53 -15.06 -10.49
N ARG A 85 -9.06 -16.28 -10.20
CA ARG A 85 -8.04 -16.90 -11.06
C ARG A 85 -8.74 -17.24 -12.36
N LYS A 86 -8.26 -16.73 -13.50
CA LYS A 86 -8.58 -17.39 -14.77
C LYS A 86 -8.10 -18.83 -14.65
N SER A 87 -9.03 -19.74 -14.42
CA SER A 87 -8.82 -21.17 -14.54
C SER A 87 -8.16 -21.40 -15.89
N ARG A 88 -6.92 -21.89 -15.90
CA ARG A 88 -6.36 -22.46 -17.13
C ARG A 88 -7.32 -23.58 -17.49
N GLY A 89 -8.07 -23.39 -18.58
CA GLY A 89 -8.90 -24.45 -19.14
C GLY A 89 -8.03 -25.68 -19.32
N VAL A 90 -8.50 -26.79 -18.75
CA VAL A 90 -8.05 -28.13 -19.13
C VAL A 90 -8.61 -28.42 -20.52
#